data_AF-A0A8J5T2F0-F1
#
_entry.id   AF-A0A8J5T2F0-F1
#
_cell.length_a   1.000
_cell.length_b   1.000
_cell.length_c   1.000
_cell.angle_alpha   90.00
_cell.angle_beta   90.00
_cell.angle_gamma   90.00
#
_symmetry.space_group_name_H-M   'P 1'
#
loop_
_entity.id
_entity.type
_entity.pdbx_description
1 polymer ?
#
loop_
_entity_poly.entity_id
_entity_poly.type
_entity_poly.pdbx_seq_one_letter_code
_entity_poly.pdbx_strand_id
1 'polypeptide(L)'
;MVTLLCQIGSDLACQNSSSVTISIIKSLIGHFDLDPNRVFDIVLECFELYPDNTIFYQLIPLFPKSHAAQILGFKFQYYQRLDVNIPVPPGLFRIAALLVKSGLIDLDSLYAHLLPNDDDAFEHFDSFVTRRIDEASKIGKINLAATGKDLMDDEKQEITIDLYTALEMENDIVEERALEIEKNQKLGFLLAFLLVHDWDHAQLLFERLAHLNPVEHIEICEGLFRIIRRTISTYDIVFQTFHMMDTPLSSQIFSVDLPKEFFQMLAACGPYLHRDTLLFQKYSYLMYYRFELEFV
;
A
#
# COMPACT_ATOMS: atom_id res chain seq x y z
N MET A 1 -5.34 -9.31 -33.06
CA MET A 1 -4.41 -9.04 -31.95
C MET A 1 -5.01 -9.39 -30.59
N VAL A 2 -6.16 -8.82 -30.21
CA VAL A 2 -6.85 -9.13 -28.94
C VAL A 2 -7.04 -10.64 -28.73
N THR A 3 -7.54 -11.37 -29.72
CA THR A 3 -7.71 -12.84 -29.64
C THR A 3 -6.40 -13.58 -29.34
N LEU A 4 -5.29 -13.12 -29.93
CA LEU A 4 -3.96 -13.71 -29.71
C LEU A 4 -3.48 -13.41 -28.28
N LEU A 5 -3.67 -12.18 -27.79
CA LEU A 5 -3.33 -11.79 -26.41
C LEU A 5 -4.18 -12.54 -25.37
N CYS A 6 -5.47 -12.76 -25.62
CA CYS A 6 -6.32 -13.55 -24.74
C CYS A 6 -5.94 -15.04 -24.74
N GLN A 7 -5.58 -15.61 -25.90
CA GLN A 7 -5.08 -16.99 -26.00
C GLN A 7 -3.76 -17.17 -25.24
N ILE A 8 -2.86 -16.18 -25.34
CA ILE A 8 -1.61 -16.14 -24.57
C ILE A 8 -1.89 -16.07 -23.06
N GLY A 9 -2.90 -15.31 -22.64
CA GLY A 9 -3.34 -15.23 -21.25
C GLY A 9 -3.90 -16.54 -20.71
N SER A 10 -4.59 -17.33 -21.54
CA SER A 10 -5.24 -18.58 -21.14
C SER A 10 -4.34 -19.83 -21.18
N ASP A 11 -3.34 -19.87 -22.06
CA ASP A 11 -2.46 -21.04 -22.19
C ASP A 11 -1.28 -20.95 -21.21
N LEU A 12 -1.31 -21.80 -20.18
CA LEU A 12 -0.29 -21.95 -19.13
C LEU A 12 1.07 -22.50 -19.64
N ALA A 13 1.21 -22.71 -20.95
CA ALA A 13 2.36 -23.35 -21.56
C ALA A 13 2.92 -22.47 -22.67
N CYS A 14 4.01 -21.75 -22.38
CA CYS A 14 5.30 -21.97 -23.06
C CYS A 14 6.25 -20.79 -22.81
N GLN A 15 7.17 -20.94 -21.84
CA GLN A 15 8.31 -20.02 -21.68
C GLN A 15 9.22 -19.99 -22.93
N ASN A 16 9.10 -20.97 -23.83
CA ASN A 16 9.88 -21.08 -25.07
C ASN A 16 9.21 -20.42 -26.30
N SER A 17 7.97 -19.93 -26.21
CA SER A 17 7.25 -19.28 -27.33
C SER A 17 7.27 -17.75 -27.29
N SER A 18 7.85 -17.17 -26.25
CA SER A 18 7.80 -15.73 -25.97
C SER A 18 8.42 -14.88 -27.09
N SER A 19 9.60 -15.26 -27.60
CA SER A 19 10.29 -14.54 -28.69
C SER A 19 9.53 -14.60 -30.03
N VAL A 20 8.95 -15.76 -30.34
CA VAL A 20 8.13 -15.97 -31.55
C VAL A 20 6.85 -15.14 -31.46
N THR A 21 6.21 -15.13 -30.30
CA THR A 21 4.98 -14.39 -30.04
C THR A 21 5.19 -12.88 -30.13
N ILE A 22 6.29 -12.37 -29.55
CA ILE A 22 6.70 -10.97 -29.67
C ILE A 22 6.95 -10.60 -31.14
N SER A 23 7.58 -11.49 -31.91
CA SER A 23 7.82 -11.27 -33.34
C SER A 23 6.53 -11.23 -34.15
N ILE A 24 5.56 -12.09 -33.82
CA ILE A 24 4.21 -12.09 -34.42
C ILE A 24 3.49 -10.78 -34.08
N ILE A 25 3.52 -10.33 -32.82
CA ILE A 25 2.88 -9.07 -32.42
C ILE A 25 3.51 -7.88 -33.15
N LYS A 26 4.84 -7.80 -33.23
CA LYS A 26 5.54 -6.79 -34.02
C LYS A 26 5.13 -6.82 -35.50
N SER A 27 5.06 -8.01 -36.09
CA SER A 27 4.63 -8.18 -37.48
C SER A 27 3.18 -7.77 -37.69
N LEU A 28 2.28 -8.06 -36.74
CA LEU A 28 0.87 -7.66 -36.82
C LEU A 28 0.71 -6.15 -36.71
N ILE A 29 1.43 -5.49 -35.80
CA ILE A 29 1.41 -4.03 -35.65
C ILE A 29 1.83 -3.37 -36.97
N GLY A 30 2.94 -3.84 -37.56
CA GLY A 30 3.43 -3.30 -38.84
C GLY A 30 2.58 -3.67 -40.06
N HIS A 31 1.99 -4.87 -40.08
CA HIS A 31 1.17 -5.33 -41.23
C HIS A 31 -0.18 -4.63 -41.30
N PHE A 32 -0.79 -4.31 -40.15
CA PHE A 32 -2.11 -3.67 -40.07
C PHE A 32 -2.05 -2.17 -39.80
N ASP A 33 -0.84 -1.58 -39.74
CA ASP A 33 -0.60 -0.16 -39.42
C ASP A 33 -1.34 0.26 -38.13
N LEU A 34 -1.22 -0.56 -37.09
CA LEU A 34 -1.91 -0.33 -35.82
C LEU A 34 -1.24 0.80 -35.04
N ASP A 35 -2.06 1.68 -34.47
CA ASP A 35 -1.57 2.73 -33.57
C ASP A 35 -0.86 2.13 -32.34
N PRO A 36 0.43 2.43 -32.12
CA PRO A 36 1.20 1.84 -31.02
C PRO A 36 0.63 2.15 -29.63
N ASN A 37 0.00 3.31 -29.43
CA ASN A 37 -0.58 3.69 -28.15
C ASN A 37 -1.83 2.86 -27.86
N ARG A 38 -2.68 2.64 -28.86
CA ARG A 38 -3.86 1.76 -28.72
C ARG A 38 -3.48 0.30 -28.52
N VAL A 39 -2.40 -0.15 -29.15
CA VAL A 39 -1.84 -1.48 -28.95
C VAL A 39 -1.30 -1.63 -27.52
N PHE A 40 -0.58 -0.63 -27.01
CA PHE A 40 -0.11 -0.61 -25.63
C PHE A 40 -1.25 -0.66 -24.63
N ASP A 41 -2.29 0.15 -24.85
CA ASP A 41 -3.50 0.19 -24.04
C ASP A 41 -4.18 -1.20 -23.92
N ILE A 42 -4.32 -1.92 -25.04
CA ILE A 42 -4.84 -3.29 -25.06
C ILE A 42 -3.92 -4.26 -24.31
N VAL A 43 -2.60 -4.10 -24.47
CA VAL A 43 -1.61 -4.93 -23.75
C VAL A 43 -1.73 -4.74 -22.24
N LEU A 44 -1.95 -3.51 -21.77
CA LEU A 44 -2.20 -3.23 -20.35
C LEU A 44 -3.50 -3.87 -19.85
N GLU A 45 -4.59 -3.78 -20.62
CA GLU A 45 -5.87 -4.43 -20.27
C GLU A 45 -5.74 -5.96 -20.18
N CYS A 46 -5.02 -6.57 -21.13
CA CYS A 46 -4.74 -8.00 -21.06
C CYS A 46 -3.83 -8.37 -19.88
N PHE A 47 -2.88 -7.49 -19.53
CA PHE A 47 -2.01 -7.72 -18.38
C PHE A 47 -2.76 -7.60 -17.05
N GLU A 48 -3.79 -6.77 -16.98
CA GLU A 48 -4.70 -6.68 -15.83
C GLU A 48 -5.47 -7.98 -15.62
N LEU A 49 -5.95 -8.57 -16.71
CA LEU A 49 -6.69 -9.84 -16.69
C LEU A 49 -5.81 -11.05 -16.37
N TYR A 50 -4.54 -11.03 -16.78
CA TYR A 50 -3.61 -12.15 -16.67
C TYR A 50 -2.29 -11.73 -16.00
N PRO A 51 -2.32 -11.42 -14.69
CA PRO A 51 -1.20 -10.84 -13.95
C PRO A 51 0.05 -11.74 -13.83
N ASP A 52 -0.12 -13.05 -13.97
CA ASP A 52 0.95 -14.05 -13.80
C ASP A 52 1.72 -14.31 -15.11
N ASN A 53 1.25 -13.76 -16.23
CA ASN A 53 1.85 -14.03 -17.52
C ASN A 53 3.06 -13.11 -17.77
N THR A 54 4.25 -13.71 -17.75
CA THR A 54 5.53 -13.03 -17.94
C THR A 54 5.72 -12.43 -19.34
N ILE A 55 4.93 -12.82 -20.35
CA ILE A 55 5.04 -12.31 -21.73
C ILE A 55 4.72 -10.82 -21.79
N PHE A 56 3.78 -10.33 -20.98
CA PHE A 56 3.42 -8.91 -20.96
C PHE A 56 4.61 -8.03 -20.55
N TYR A 57 5.42 -8.47 -19.58
CA TYR A 57 6.66 -7.79 -19.21
C TYR A 57 7.67 -7.67 -20.35
N GLN A 58 7.68 -8.64 -21.28
CA GLN A 58 8.57 -8.60 -22.43
C GLN A 58 8.01 -7.75 -23.59
N LEU A 59 6.69 -7.53 -23.61
CA LEU A 59 6.03 -6.69 -24.60
C LEU A 59 6.08 -5.20 -24.25
N ILE A 60 6.00 -4.84 -22.97
CA ILE A 60 6.00 -3.44 -22.53
C ILE A 60 7.23 -2.65 -23.03
N PRO A 61 8.49 -3.16 -22.99
CA PRO A 61 9.66 -2.44 -23.48
C PRO A 61 9.65 -2.12 -24.98
N LEU A 62 8.71 -2.68 -25.75
CA LEU A 62 8.56 -2.40 -27.18
C LEU A 62 7.91 -1.04 -27.44
N PHE A 63 7.29 -0.45 -26.41
CA PHE A 63 6.58 0.81 -26.50
C PHE A 63 7.42 1.94 -25.86
N PRO A 64 7.29 3.18 -26.36
CA PRO A 64 8.03 4.32 -25.81
C PRO A 64 7.59 4.64 -24.38
N LYS A 65 8.58 4.76 -23.47
CA LYS A 65 8.36 5.03 -22.03
C LYS A 65 7.56 6.30 -21.76
N SER A 66 7.82 7.37 -22.52
CA SER A 66 7.13 8.66 -22.40
C SER A 66 5.63 8.57 -22.61
N HIS A 67 5.19 7.76 -23.58
CA HIS A 67 3.76 7.58 -23.85
C HIS A 67 3.11 6.61 -22.86
N ALA A 68 3.87 5.65 -22.33
CA ALA A 68 3.36 4.70 -21.33
C ALA A 68 2.86 5.40 -20.06
N ALA A 69 3.63 6.38 -19.56
CA ALA A 69 3.24 7.21 -18.41
C ALA A 69 1.96 8.01 -18.70
N GLN A 70 1.86 8.61 -19.89
CA GLN A 70 0.71 9.41 -20.30
C GLN A 70 -0.55 8.56 -20.45
N ILE A 71 -0.47 7.37 -21.07
CA ILE A 71 -1.61 6.47 -21.27
C ILE A 71 -2.15 5.99 -19.91
N LEU A 72 -1.26 5.62 -18.97
CA LEU A 72 -1.68 5.30 -17.62
C LEU A 72 -2.30 6.50 -16.90
N GLY A 73 -1.68 7.67 -16.99
CA GLY A 73 -2.23 8.91 -16.44
C GLY A 73 -3.64 9.20 -16.95
N PHE A 74 -3.88 9.04 -18.25
CA PHE A 74 -5.22 9.19 -18.83
C PHE A 74 -6.21 8.13 -18.34
N LYS A 75 -5.79 6.88 -18.12
CA LYS A 75 -6.66 5.88 -17.47
C LYS A 75 -7.00 6.30 -16.03
N PHE A 76 -6.02 6.75 -15.24
CA PHE A 76 -6.31 7.23 -13.88
C PHE A 76 -7.26 8.42 -13.86
N GLN A 77 -7.08 9.38 -14.77
CA GLN A 77 -7.98 10.53 -14.93
C GLN A 77 -9.38 10.13 -15.40
N TYR A 78 -9.50 9.06 -16.19
CA TYR A 78 -10.79 8.55 -16.65
C TYR A 78 -11.69 8.13 -15.48
N TYR A 79 -11.14 7.42 -14.49
CA TYR A 79 -11.89 6.96 -13.31
C TYR A 79 -12.32 8.09 -12.36
N GLN A 80 -11.75 9.30 -12.51
CA GLN A 80 -12.16 10.46 -11.71
C GLN A 80 -13.23 11.31 -12.36
N ARG A 81 -13.60 11.01 -13.61
CA ARG A 81 -14.71 11.72 -14.25
C ARG A 81 -16.00 11.43 -13.48
N LEU A 82 -16.77 12.48 -13.24
CA LEU A 82 -18.06 12.41 -12.55
C LEU A 82 -19.02 11.39 -13.20
N ASP A 83 -18.87 11.16 -14.50
CA ASP A 83 -19.68 10.21 -15.28
C ASP A 83 -19.35 8.74 -14.98
N VAL A 84 -18.14 8.45 -14.50
CA VAL A 84 -17.65 7.08 -14.32
C VAL A 84 -17.93 6.58 -12.91
N ASN A 85 -17.82 7.42 -11.87
CA ASN A 85 -18.12 7.14 -10.45
C ASN A 85 -17.84 5.68 -9.99
N ILE A 86 -16.77 5.09 -10.51
CA ILE A 86 -16.31 3.73 -10.22
C ILE A 86 -14.89 3.90 -9.71
N PRO A 87 -14.54 3.29 -8.55
CA PRO A 87 -13.19 3.36 -8.02
C PRO A 87 -12.20 2.75 -9.01
N VAL A 88 -10.97 3.24 -8.98
CA VAL A 88 -9.91 2.72 -9.84
C VAL A 88 -9.67 1.24 -9.50
N PRO A 89 -9.68 0.33 -10.49
CA PRO A 89 -9.42 -1.08 -10.25
C PRO A 89 -8.05 -1.31 -9.59
N PRO A 90 -7.94 -2.20 -8.59
CA PRO A 90 -6.67 -2.52 -7.94
C PRO A 90 -5.66 -3.15 -8.90
N GLY A 91 -6.14 -3.81 -9.97
CA GLY A 91 -5.30 -4.35 -11.04
C GLY A 91 -4.51 -3.27 -11.77
N LEU A 92 -5.14 -2.12 -12.05
CA LEU A 92 -4.48 -0.99 -12.69
C LEU A 92 -3.36 -0.40 -11.82
N PHE A 93 -3.62 -0.22 -10.52
CA PHE A 93 -2.57 0.24 -9.60
C PHE A 93 -1.41 -0.76 -9.52
N ARG A 94 -1.70 -2.06 -9.46
CA ARG A 94 -0.67 -3.11 -9.44
C ARG A 94 0.20 -3.07 -10.70
N ILE A 95 -0.41 -2.93 -11.89
CA ILE A 95 0.35 -2.81 -13.14
C ILE A 95 1.21 -1.55 -13.12
N ALA A 96 0.65 -0.41 -12.74
CA ALA A 96 1.39 0.85 -12.65
C ALA A 96 2.62 0.71 -11.73
N ALA A 97 2.45 0.12 -10.54
CA ALA A 97 3.55 -0.14 -9.61
C ALA A 97 4.62 -1.09 -10.21
N LEU A 98 4.20 -2.14 -10.92
CA LEU A 98 5.13 -3.05 -11.62
C LEU A 98 5.91 -2.37 -12.75
N LEU A 99 5.28 -1.44 -13.46
CA LEU A 99 5.92 -0.67 -14.52
C LEU A 99 6.95 0.32 -13.98
N VAL A 100 6.66 0.95 -12.83
CA VAL A 100 7.62 1.81 -12.13
C VAL A 100 8.79 0.97 -11.59
N LYS A 101 8.50 -0.16 -10.94
CA LYS A 101 9.53 -1.08 -10.41
C LYS A 101 10.50 -1.58 -11.49
N SER A 102 10.00 -1.83 -12.70
CA SER A 102 10.82 -2.27 -13.83
C SER A 102 11.59 -1.14 -14.52
N GLY A 103 11.44 0.11 -14.05
CA GLY A 103 12.09 1.29 -14.65
C GLY A 103 11.58 1.63 -16.05
N LEU A 104 10.37 1.17 -16.40
CA LEU A 104 9.73 1.44 -17.67
C LEU A 104 8.98 2.77 -17.65
N ILE A 105 8.57 3.23 -16.46
CA ILE A 105 7.88 4.50 -16.23
C ILE A 105 8.53 5.19 -15.05
N ASP A 106 8.75 6.50 -15.18
CA ASP A 106 9.22 7.33 -14.08
C ASP A 106 8.08 7.61 -13.10
N LEU A 107 8.33 7.40 -11.81
CA LEU A 107 7.34 7.63 -10.75
C LEU A 107 6.76 9.04 -10.81
N ASP A 108 7.62 10.05 -10.94
CA ASP A 108 7.21 11.47 -10.95
C ASP A 108 6.31 11.81 -12.15
N SER A 109 6.55 11.18 -13.30
CA SER A 109 5.73 11.38 -14.50
C SER A 109 4.31 10.86 -14.30
N LEU A 110 4.16 9.71 -13.66
CA LEU A 110 2.84 9.16 -13.36
C LEU A 110 2.17 9.92 -12.21
N TYR A 111 2.93 10.27 -11.18
CA TYR A 111 2.44 10.97 -9.99
C TYR A 111 1.83 12.33 -10.33
N ALA A 112 2.36 13.05 -11.32
CA ALA A 112 1.80 14.31 -11.80
C ALA A 112 0.38 14.17 -12.42
N HIS A 113 -0.02 12.96 -12.80
CA HIS A 113 -1.35 12.67 -13.32
C HIS A 113 -2.32 12.10 -12.27
N LEU A 114 -1.80 11.71 -11.09
CA LEU A 114 -2.61 11.20 -9.99
C LEU A 114 -3.26 12.34 -9.24
N LEU A 115 -4.50 12.10 -8.85
CA LEU A 115 -5.34 13.07 -8.16
C LEU A 115 -5.96 12.39 -6.92
N PRO A 116 -6.33 13.14 -5.87
CA PRO A 116 -6.25 14.60 -5.73
C PRO A 116 -4.82 15.16 -5.64
N ASN A 117 -4.64 16.47 -5.83
CA ASN A 117 -3.34 17.11 -5.59
C ASN A 117 -2.95 16.94 -4.12
N ASP A 118 -1.66 17.06 -3.81
CA ASP A 118 -1.18 16.87 -2.43
C ASP A 118 -1.83 17.87 -1.49
N ASP A 119 -1.87 19.15 -1.88
CA ASP A 119 -2.48 20.22 -1.09
C ASP A 119 -3.98 19.95 -0.83
N ASP A 120 -4.73 19.58 -1.87
CA ASP A 120 -6.17 19.27 -1.75
C ASP A 120 -6.41 18.06 -0.84
N ALA A 121 -5.55 17.03 -0.93
CA ALA A 121 -5.62 15.86 -0.07
C ALA A 121 -5.32 16.21 1.39
N PHE A 122 -4.30 17.05 1.62
CA PHE A 122 -3.90 17.50 2.94
C PHE A 122 -4.98 18.35 3.60
N GLU A 123 -5.62 19.28 2.88
CA GLU A 123 -6.73 20.07 3.40
C GLU A 123 -7.92 19.21 3.81
N HIS A 124 -8.30 18.22 2.98
CA HIS A 124 -9.38 17.30 3.30
C HIS A 124 -9.06 16.49 4.57
N PHE A 125 -7.82 15.99 4.68
CA PHE A 125 -7.36 15.26 5.87
C PHE A 125 -7.33 16.15 7.12
N ASP A 126 -6.86 17.39 7.02
CA ASP A 126 -6.83 18.34 8.15
C ASP A 126 -8.24 18.67 8.64
N SER A 127 -9.19 18.83 7.71
CA SER A 127 -10.60 19.03 8.04
C SER A 127 -11.19 17.81 8.77
N PHE A 128 -10.82 16.60 8.32
CA PHE A 128 -11.21 15.35 8.96
C PHE A 128 -10.62 15.26 10.37
N VAL A 129 -9.31 15.45 10.53
CA VAL A 129 -8.62 15.40 11.83
C VAL A 129 -9.20 16.42 12.81
N THR A 130 -9.46 17.65 12.34
CA THR A 130 -10.05 18.70 13.19
C THR A 130 -11.45 18.31 13.66
N ARG A 131 -12.31 17.81 12.75
CA ARG A 131 -13.65 17.29 13.11
C ARG A 131 -13.55 16.20 14.17
N ARG A 132 -12.59 15.30 14.03
CA ARG A 132 -12.37 14.17 14.94
C ARG A 132 -11.89 14.61 16.31
N ILE A 133 -10.96 15.57 16.37
CA ILE A 133 -10.50 16.16 17.63
C ILE A 133 -11.65 16.89 18.32
N ASP A 134 -12.51 17.59 17.57
CA ASP A 134 -13.68 18.27 18.12
C ASP A 134 -14.71 17.28 18.69
N GLU A 135 -14.99 16.18 17.99
CA GLU A 135 -15.84 15.09 18.49
C GLU A 135 -15.26 14.45 19.75
N ALA A 136 -13.96 14.14 19.77
CA ALA A 136 -13.29 13.59 20.94
C ALA A 136 -13.26 14.58 22.12
N SER A 137 -13.11 15.87 21.86
CA SER A 137 -13.10 16.91 22.91
C SER A 137 -14.48 17.10 23.55
N LYS A 138 -15.57 16.84 22.82
CA LYS A 138 -16.94 16.83 23.34
C LYS A 138 -17.17 15.66 24.30
N ILE A 139 -16.50 14.53 24.07
CA ILE A 139 -16.55 13.34 24.94
C ILE A 139 -15.63 13.52 26.17
N GLY A 140 -14.45 14.14 25.99
CA GLY A 140 -13.42 14.26 27.03
C GLY A 140 -13.63 15.33 28.11
N LYS A 141 -14.70 16.14 28.06
CA LYS A 141 -15.04 17.11 29.13
C LYS A 141 -15.78 16.43 30.29
N ILE A 142 -15.19 15.38 30.86
CA ILE A 142 -15.70 14.73 32.07
C ILE A 142 -14.86 15.24 33.25
N ASN A 143 -15.40 16.22 34.00
CA ASN A 143 -14.82 16.63 35.27
C ASN A 143 -15.04 15.50 36.30
N LEU A 144 -14.11 14.54 36.36
CA LEU A 144 -14.14 13.46 37.37
C LEU A 144 -14.10 13.97 38.83
N ALA A 145 -13.74 15.24 39.04
CA ALA A 145 -13.66 15.88 40.35
C ALA A 145 -14.92 16.66 40.77
N ALA A 146 -15.99 16.68 39.96
CA ALA A 146 -17.21 17.43 40.27
C ALA A 146 -17.94 16.81 41.47
N THR A 147 -17.67 17.34 42.67
CA THR A 147 -18.27 16.87 43.92
C THR A 147 -19.59 17.59 44.14
N GLY A 148 -20.71 16.96 43.77
CA GLY A 148 -22.07 17.10 44.33
C GLY A 148 -22.78 18.47 44.37
N LYS A 149 -22.08 19.60 44.30
CA LYS A 149 -22.64 20.95 44.47
C LYS A 149 -22.74 21.72 43.15
N ASP A 150 -21.98 21.32 42.14
CA ASP A 150 -22.01 21.91 40.79
C ASP A 150 -22.99 21.18 39.84
N LEU A 151 -23.70 20.16 40.33
CA LEU A 151 -24.66 19.36 39.55
C LEU A 151 -26.05 20.00 39.41
N MET A 152 -26.24 21.24 39.86
CA MET A 152 -27.53 21.93 39.81
C MET A 152 -27.67 22.96 38.68
N ASP A 153 -26.61 23.24 37.93
CA ASP A 153 -26.66 24.14 36.76
C ASP A 153 -25.82 23.55 35.62
N ASP A 154 -26.39 22.57 34.93
CA ASP A 154 -26.30 22.37 33.49
C ASP A 154 -26.82 20.98 33.16
N GLU A 155 -27.72 20.91 32.18
CA GLU A 155 -28.20 19.70 31.52
C GLU A 155 -27.06 18.99 30.76
N LYS A 156 -25.99 18.58 31.45
CA LYS A 156 -24.92 17.75 30.88
C LYS A 156 -25.25 16.30 31.18
N GLN A 157 -26.01 15.71 30.27
CA GLN A 157 -26.17 14.26 30.17
C GLN A 157 -24.80 13.60 30.29
N GLU A 158 -24.64 12.73 31.30
CA GLU A 158 -23.56 11.75 31.33
C GLU A 158 -23.63 10.94 30.04
N ILE A 159 -22.75 11.22 29.09
CA ILE A 159 -22.57 10.35 27.94
C ILE A 159 -21.65 9.22 28.42
N THR A 160 -22.20 8.27 29.17
CA THR A 160 -21.61 6.92 29.24
C THR A 160 -21.81 6.31 27.87
N ILE A 161 -20.80 6.43 27.00
CA ILE A 161 -20.80 5.74 25.71
C ILE A 161 -20.79 4.25 26.04
N ASP A 162 -21.90 3.57 25.79
CA ASP A 162 -21.97 2.12 25.91
C ASP A 162 -20.96 1.49 24.93
N LEU A 163 -20.39 0.34 25.30
CA LEU A 163 -19.37 -0.36 24.51
C LEU A 163 -19.84 -0.57 23.06
N TYR A 164 -21.14 -0.79 22.87
CA TYR A 164 -21.76 -0.94 21.55
C TYR A 164 -21.67 0.34 20.70
N THR A 165 -21.94 1.51 21.30
CA THR A 165 -21.80 2.81 20.63
C THR A 165 -20.35 3.14 20.30
N ALA A 166 -19.40 2.76 21.17
CA ALA A 166 -17.97 2.93 20.89
C ALA A 166 -17.51 2.08 19.68
N LEU A 167 -18.02 0.84 19.56
CA LEU A 167 -17.73 -0.05 18.44
C LEU A 167 -18.39 0.41 17.13
N GLU A 168 -19.62 0.94 17.18
CA GLU A 168 -20.28 1.55 16.01
C GLU A 168 -19.50 2.75 15.50
N MET A 169 -19.10 3.65 16.40
CA MET A 169 -18.25 4.79 16.06
C MET A 169 -16.89 4.35 15.49
N GLU A 170 -16.34 3.22 15.95
CA GLU A 170 -15.10 2.66 15.38
C GLU A 170 -15.30 2.14 13.96
N ASN A 171 -16.38 1.41 13.71
CA ASN A 171 -16.71 0.89 12.38
C ASN A 171 -16.97 2.02 11.38
N ASP A 172 -17.69 3.07 11.78
CA ASP A 172 -17.93 4.24 10.92
C ASP A 172 -16.62 4.90 10.46
N ILE A 173 -15.61 4.95 11.34
CA ILE A 173 -14.27 5.47 10.99
C ILE A 173 -13.60 4.56 9.98
N VAL A 174 -13.68 3.25 10.17
CA VAL A 174 -13.08 2.28 9.26
C VAL A 174 -13.71 2.40 7.86
N GLU A 175 -15.02 2.57 7.78
CA GLU A 175 -15.73 2.78 6.52
C GLU A 175 -15.37 4.11 5.85
N GLU A 176 -15.34 5.23 6.59
CA GLU A 176 -14.96 6.55 6.04
C GLU A 176 -13.51 6.55 5.53
N ARG A 177 -12.61 5.82 6.21
CA ARG A 177 -11.21 5.63 5.80
C ARG A 177 -11.05 4.69 4.61
N ALA A 178 -11.92 3.69 4.44
CA ALA A 178 -11.93 2.85 3.24
C ALA A 178 -12.35 3.67 2.01
N LEU A 179 -13.36 4.52 2.16
CA LEU A 179 -13.81 5.46 1.12
C LEU A 179 -12.72 6.48 0.74
N GLU A 180 -11.86 6.87 1.68
CA GLU A 180 -10.73 7.75 1.42
C GLU A 180 -9.68 7.08 0.51
N ILE A 181 -9.40 5.78 0.71
CA ILE A 181 -8.49 5.02 -0.18
C ILE A 181 -9.08 4.93 -1.59
N GLU A 182 -10.39 4.70 -1.71
CA GLU A 182 -11.06 4.61 -3.01
C GLU A 182 -11.08 5.94 -3.76
N LYS A 183 -11.18 7.06 -3.04
CA LYS A 183 -11.19 8.41 -3.61
C LYS A 183 -9.77 8.94 -3.89
N ASN A 184 -8.79 8.56 -3.08
CA ASN A 184 -7.43 9.06 -3.18
C ASN A 184 -6.52 8.07 -3.92
N GLN A 185 -6.28 8.35 -5.20
CA GLN A 185 -5.47 7.47 -6.04
C GLN A 185 -4.02 7.35 -5.57
N LYS A 186 -3.50 8.34 -4.83
CA LYS A 186 -2.14 8.30 -4.29
C LYS A 186 -2.01 7.25 -3.17
N LEU A 187 -3.05 7.11 -2.35
CA LEU A 187 -3.13 6.05 -1.33
C LEU A 187 -3.27 4.67 -1.99
N GLY A 188 -4.14 4.54 -2.99
CA GLY A 188 -4.26 3.30 -3.77
C GLY A 188 -2.95 2.91 -4.48
N PHE A 189 -2.19 3.91 -4.93
CA PHE A 189 -0.89 3.68 -5.56
C PHE A 189 0.20 3.27 -4.57
N LEU A 190 0.23 3.89 -3.38
CA LEU A 190 1.08 3.45 -2.27
C LEU A 190 0.77 1.99 -1.88
N LEU A 191 -0.51 1.64 -1.75
CA LEU A 191 -0.94 0.26 -1.49
C LEU A 191 -0.43 -0.72 -2.56
N ALA A 192 -0.46 -0.33 -3.83
CA ALA A 192 0.06 -1.18 -4.89
C ALA A 192 1.57 -1.40 -4.83
N PHE A 193 2.38 -0.41 -4.46
CA PHE A 193 3.82 -0.64 -4.21
C PHE A 193 4.05 -1.63 -3.07
N LEU A 194 3.23 -1.56 -2.02
CA LEU A 194 3.30 -2.52 -0.92
C LEU A 194 2.98 -3.95 -1.37
N LEU A 195 1.96 -4.11 -2.22
CA LEU A 195 1.58 -5.40 -2.81
C LEU A 195 2.65 -5.97 -3.76
N VAL A 196 3.37 -5.09 -4.47
CA VAL A 196 4.46 -5.44 -5.39
C VAL A 196 5.79 -5.66 -4.66
N HIS A 197 5.83 -5.43 -3.34
CA HIS A 197 7.02 -5.53 -2.49
C HIS A 197 8.14 -4.63 -3.01
N ASP A 198 7.82 -3.37 -3.28
CA ASP A 198 8.78 -2.34 -3.67
C ASP A 198 8.87 -1.31 -2.55
N TRP A 199 9.84 -1.52 -1.65
CA TRP A 199 10.01 -0.67 -0.48
C TRP A 199 10.56 0.72 -0.84
N ASP A 200 11.49 0.81 -1.80
CA ASP A 200 12.17 2.06 -2.12
C ASP A 200 11.18 3.11 -2.63
N HIS A 201 10.30 2.73 -3.56
CA HIS A 201 9.25 3.61 -4.07
C HIS A 201 8.14 3.84 -3.04
N ALA A 202 7.79 2.82 -2.24
CA ALA A 202 6.82 2.98 -1.16
C ALA A 202 7.31 3.97 -0.09
N GLN A 203 8.59 3.92 0.29
CA GLN A 203 9.19 4.82 1.26
C GLN A 203 9.13 6.28 0.76
N LEU A 204 9.47 6.52 -0.50
CA LEU A 204 9.36 7.86 -1.09
C LEU A 204 7.93 8.40 -1.03
N LEU A 205 6.94 7.54 -1.27
CA LEU A 205 5.53 7.91 -1.13
C LEU A 205 5.11 8.09 0.32
N PHE A 206 5.61 7.29 1.26
CA PHE A 206 5.39 7.48 2.69
C PHE A 206 5.93 8.84 3.17
N GLU A 207 7.10 9.26 2.68
CA GLU A 207 7.68 10.55 3.00
C GLU A 207 6.86 11.71 2.42
N ARG A 208 6.41 11.60 1.15
CA ARG A 208 5.58 12.62 0.50
C ARG A 208 4.17 12.72 1.11
N LEU A 209 3.58 11.59 1.48
CA LEU A 209 2.21 11.50 2.02
C LEU A 209 2.19 11.46 3.55
N ALA A 210 3.30 11.77 4.23
CA ALA A 210 3.41 11.66 5.69
C ALA A 210 2.31 12.44 6.43
N HIS A 211 1.88 13.57 5.86
CA HIS A 211 0.80 14.41 6.41
C HIS A 211 -0.57 13.71 6.44
N LEU A 212 -0.84 12.81 5.48
CA LEU A 212 -2.06 12.01 5.43
C LEU A 212 -2.06 10.82 6.39
N ASN A 213 -0.94 10.58 7.09
CA ASN A 213 -0.76 9.42 7.97
C ASN A 213 -1.25 8.10 7.34
N PRO A 214 -0.66 7.68 6.20
CA PRO A 214 -1.18 6.59 5.37
C PRO A 214 -1.28 5.24 6.11
N VAL A 215 -0.51 5.05 7.19
CA VAL A 215 -0.52 3.82 8.00
C VAL A 215 -1.74 3.70 8.92
N GLU A 216 -2.49 4.79 9.11
CA GLU A 216 -3.77 4.72 9.80
C GLU A 216 -4.77 3.82 9.05
N HIS A 217 -4.71 3.81 7.72
CA HIS A 217 -5.50 2.94 6.86
C HIS A 217 -5.12 1.47 7.06
N ILE A 218 -6.12 0.63 7.34
CA ILE A 218 -5.91 -0.80 7.65
C ILE A 218 -5.23 -1.52 6.48
N GLU A 219 -5.64 -1.26 5.24
CA GLU A 219 -5.10 -1.93 4.06
C GLU A 219 -3.61 -1.63 3.83
N ILE A 220 -3.22 -0.37 4.01
CA ILE A 220 -1.82 0.08 3.87
C ILE A 220 -0.99 -0.50 5.01
N CYS A 221 -1.52 -0.49 6.24
CA CYS A 221 -0.90 -1.06 7.42
C CYS A 221 -0.63 -2.57 7.24
N GLU A 222 -1.63 -3.34 6.77
CA GLU A 222 -1.46 -4.76 6.46
C GLU A 222 -0.49 -5.02 5.30
N GLY A 223 -0.52 -4.17 4.27
CA GLY A 223 0.44 -4.21 3.17
C GLY A 223 1.87 -4.05 3.66
N LEU A 224 2.10 -3.09 4.57
CA LEU A 224 3.38 -2.84 5.21
C LEU A 224 3.81 -4.03 6.09
N PHE A 225 2.92 -4.53 6.95
CA PHE A 225 3.21 -5.71 7.77
C PHE A 225 3.55 -6.93 6.94
N ARG A 226 2.90 -7.14 5.79
CA ARG A 226 3.23 -8.24 4.88
C ARG A 226 4.66 -8.15 4.37
N ILE A 227 5.17 -6.96 4.04
CA ILE A 227 6.58 -6.79 3.65
C ILE A 227 7.48 -7.07 4.84
N ILE A 228 7.19 -6.50 6.01
CA ILE A 228 8.00 -6.69 7.21
C ILE A 228 8.07 -8.17 7.59
N ARG A 229 6.93 -8.87 7.61
CA ARG A 229 6.84 -10.32 7.88
C ARG A 229 7.68 -11.13 6.90
N ARG A 230 7.72 -10.76 5.62
CA ARG A 230 8.57 -11.41 4.61
C ARG A 230 10.06 -11.16 4.83
N THR A 231 10.43 -9.95 5.27
CA THR A 231 11.80 -9.64 5.65
C THR A 231 12.20 -10.46 6.89
N ILE A 232 11.33 -10.54 7.91
CA ILE A 232 11.55 -11.33 9.13
C ILE A 232 11.57 -12.83 8.86
N SER A 233 10.72 -13.37 7.96
CA SER A 233 10.65 -14.81 7.71
C SER A 233 11.98 -15.38 7.20
N THR A 234 12.79 -14.55 6.54
CA THR A 234 14.17 -14.91 6.15
C THR A 234 15.04 -15.22 7.38
N TYR A 235 14.71 -14.65 8.53
CA TYR A 235 15.36 -14.85 9.82
C TYR A 235 14.59 -15.80 10.75
N ASP A 236 13.50 -16.44 10.32
CA ASP A 236 12.70 -17.33 11.18
C ASP A 236 13.52 -18.52 11.73
N ILE A 237 14.58 -18.96 11.03
CA ILE A 237 15.51 -19.99 11.51
C ILE A 237 16.19 -19.53 12.82
N VAL A 238 16.51 -18.25 12.91
CA VAL A 238 17.12 -17.64 14.09
C VAL A 238 16.10 -17.56 15.23
N PHE A 239 14.85 -17.16 14.92
CA PHE A 239 13.75 -17.12 15.90
C PHE A 239 13.32 -18.49 16.44
N GLN A 240 13.28 -19.53 15.60
CA GLN A 240 13.00 -20.91 16.05
C GLN A 240 14.08 -21.44 16.98
N THR A 241 15.33 -21.04 16.77
CA THR A 241 16.45 -21.39 17.65
C THR A 241 16.31 -20.70 19.02
N PHE A 242 15.87 -19.44 19.04
CA PHE A 242 15.61 -18.68 20.28
C PHE A 242 14.43 -19.24 21.10
N HIS A 243 13.37 -19.70 20.44
CA HIS A 243 12.17 -20.18 21.15
C HIS A 243 12.36 -21.58 21.80
N MET A 244 13.39 -22.33 21.38
CA MET A 244 13.64 -23.72 21.82
C MET A 244 14.73 -23.85 22.89
N MET A 245 15.40 -22.76 23.30
CA MET A 245 16.54 -22.84 24.21
C MET A 245 16.45 -21.80 25.35
N ASP A 246 16.07 -22.26 26.54
CA ASP A 246 16.30 -21.58 27.84
C ASP A 246 17.80 -21.59 28.24
N THR A 247 18.71 -21.51 27.27
CA THR A 247 20.16 -21.58 27.51
C THR A 247 20.90 -20.48 26.76
N PRO A 248 21.88 -19.81 27.41
CA PRO A 248 22.61 -18.70 26.79
C PRO A 248 23.46 -19.27 25.67
N LEU A 249 23.05 -19.02 24.42
CA LEU A 249 23.78 -19.53 23.28
C LEU A 249 25.03 -18.68 23.02
N SER A 250 26.07 -19.37 22.56
CA SER A 250 27.37 -18.86 22.12
C SER A 250 27.25 -17.68 21.16
N SER A 251 28.18 -16.73 21.32
CA SER A 251 28.37 -15.44 20.63
C SER A 251 28.43 -15.46 19.09
N GLN A 252 28.18 -16.58 18.42
CA GLN A 252 28.36 -16.78 16.98
C GLN A 252 27.09 -16.75 16.14
N ILE A 253 25.87 -16.81 16.72
CA ILE A 253 24.60 -16.63 15.97
C ILE A 253 24.22 -15.14 15.82
N PHE A 254 24.90 -14.25 16.55
CA PHE A 254 24.38 -12.90 16.85
C PHE A 254 24.75 -11.80 15.86
N SER A 255 25.47 -12.10 14.78
CA SER A 255 25.73 -11.13 13.71
C SER A 255 24.60 -11.13 12.68
N VAL A 256 23.34 -11.14 13.11
CA VAL A 256 22.21 -10.90 12.22
C VAL A 256 22.06 -9.39 12.09
N ASP A 257 22.82 -8.82 11.15
CA ASP A 257 22.70 -7.41 10.82
C ASP A 257 21.38 -7.22 10.06
N LEU A 258 20.35 -6.74 10.76
CA LEU A 258 19.07 -6.49 10.12
C LEU A 258 19.22 -5.37 9.09
N PRO A 259 18.56 -5.51 7.92
CA PRO A 259 18.58 -4.49 6.89
C PRO A 259 18.10 -3.15 7.46
N LYS A 260 18.71 -2.04 7.05
CA LYS A 260 18.28 -0.69 7.48
C LYS A 260 16.82 -0.42 7.10
N GLU A 261 16.41 -1.00 5.98
CA GLU A 261 15.07 -1.01 5.42
C GLU A 261 14.07 -1.58 6.43
N PHE A 262 14.47 -2.57 7.25
CA PHE A 262 13.61 -3.12 8.31
C PHE A 262 13.26 -2.07 9.37
N PHE A 263 14.25 -1.31 9.83
CA PHE A 263 14.02 -0.25 10.81
C PHE A 263 13.25 0.93 10.22
N GLN A 264 13.47 1.25 8.93
CA GLN A 264 12.68 2.27 8.22
C GLN A 264 11.22 1.84 8.09
N MET A 265 10.96 0.57 7.75
CA MET A 265 9.60 0.01 7.70
C MET A 265 8.90 0.08 9.05
N LEU A 266 9.60 -0.25 10.14
CA LEU A 266 9.06 -0.16 11.49
C LEU A 266 8.82 1.29 11.94
N ALA A 267 9.71 2.22 11.57
CA ALA A 267 9.51 3.64 11.82
C ALA A 267 8.28 4.16 11.07
N ALA A 268 8.09 3.73 9.82
CA ALA A 268 6.89 4.03 9.04
C ALA A 268 5.61 3.47 9.67
N CYS A 269 5.66 2.27 10.29
CA CYS A 269 4.51 1.71 11.02
C CYS A 269 4.01 2.62 12.17
N GLY A 270 4.90 3.41 12.77
CA GLY A 270 4.57 4.29 13.89
C GLY A 270 3.84 3.56 15.04
N PRO A 271 2.77 4.15 15.61
CA PRO A 271 2.04 3.55 16.74
C PRO A 271 1.18 2.35 16.33
N TYR A 272 1.00 2.07 15.04
CA TYR A 272 0.05 1.08 14.53
C TYR A 272 0.54 -0.36 14.64
N LEU A 273 1.79 -0.59 15.08
CA LEU A 273 2.36 -1.92 15.27
C LEU A 273 1.53 -2.82 16.21
N HIS A 274 0.70 -2.23 17.09
CA HIS A 274 -0.22 -2.97 17.95
C HIS A 274 -1.25 -3.81 17.18
N ARG A 275 -1.54 -3.48 15.91
CA ARG A 275 -2.50 -4.21 15.07
C ARG A 275 -2.00 -5.62 14.70
N ASP A 276 -0.69 -5.85 14.67
CA ASP A 276 -0.09 -7.18 14.49
C ASP A 276 0.69 -7.59 15.74
N THR A 277 0.00 -8.31 16.64
CA THR A 277 0.57 -8.78 17.91
C THR A 277 1.73 -9.76 17.72
N LEU A 278 1.73 -10.56 16.66
CA LEU A 278 2.80 -11.51 16.37
C LEU A 278 4.05 -10.79 15.91
N LEU A 279 3.89 -9.79 15.02
CA LEU A 279 5.00 -8.96 14.57
C LEU A 279 5.59 -8.16 15.73
N PHE A 280 4.74 -7.59 16.58
CA PHE A 280 5.15 -6.88 17.79
C PHE A 280 5.94 -7.76 18.75
N GLN A 281 5.50 -9.00 18.98
CA GLN A 281 6.23 -9.98 19.81
C GLN A 281 7.59 -10.31 19.22
N LYS A 282 7.66 -10.68 17.93
CA LYS A 282 8.92 -11.00 17.24
C LYS A 282 9.91 -9.83 17.30
N TYR A 283 9.43 -8.61 17.09
CA TYR A 283 10.24 -7.40 17.21
C TYR A 283 10.77 -7.19 18.63
N SER A 284 9.89 -7.33 19.63
CA SER A 284 10.26 -7.15 21.04
C SER A 284 11.35 -8.13 21.47
N TYR A 285 11.24 -9.40 21.07
CA TYR A 285 12.30 -10.40 21.30
C TYR A 285 13.61 -10.01 20.62
N LEU A 286 13.55 -9.59 19.36
CA LEU A 286 14.75 -9.25 18.60
C LEU A 286 15.49 -8.03 19.19
N MET A 287 14.75 -7.04 19.69
CA MET A 287 15.34 -5.89 20.38
C MET A 287 15.92 -6.25 21.75
N TYR A 288 15.26 -7.11 22.52
CA TYR A 288 15.76 -7.60 23.80
C TYR A 288 17.15 -8.25 23.66
N TYR A 289 17.30 -9.18 22.71
CA TYR A 289 18.59 -9.87 22.50
C TYR A 289 19.67 -8.95 21.94
N ARG A 290 19.32 -7.99 21.07
CA ARG A 290 20.29 -6.99 20.58
C ARG A 290 20.82 -6.13 21.72
N PHE A 291 19.96 -5.73 22.65
CA PHE A 291 20.34 -4.91 23.79
C PHE A 291 21.22 -5.69 24.79
N GLU A 292 20.92 -6.96 25.07
CA GLU A 292 21.79 -7.76 25.94
C GLU A 292 23.23 -7.93 25.39
N LEU A 293 23.41 -7.93 24.07
CA LEU A 293 24.74 -8.06 23.44
C LEU A 293 25.56 -6.77 23.42
N GLU A 294 24.94 -5.59 23.41
CA GLU A 294 25.66 -4.31 23.46
C GLU A 294 26.23 -4.01 24.86
N PHE A 295 25.78 -4.73 25.89
CA PHE A 295 26.17 -4.55 27.29
C PHE A 295 26.98 -5.72 27.89
N VAL A 296 27.45 -6.67 27.05
CA VAL A 296 28.38 -7.76 27.42
C VAL A 296 29.70 -7.60 26.67
#